data_AF-A0A7C1SDM4-F1
#
_entry.id   AF-A0A7C1SDM4-F1
#
_cell.length_a   1.000
_cell.length_b   1.000
_cell.length_c   1.000
_cell.angle_alpha   90.00
_cell.angle_beta   90.00
_cell.angle_gamma   90.00
#
_symmetry.space_group_name_H-M   'P 1'
#
loop_
_entity.id
_entity.type
_entity.pdbx_description
1 polymer ?
#
loop_
_entity_poly.entity_id
_entity_poly.type
_entity_poly.pdbx_seq_one_letter_code
_entity_poly.pdbx_strand_id
1 'polypeptide(L)'
;MKFNITITKAKLVDEFPEHWSSDDYRQLLEAFDFEDAAGVADTELREMLFLAMSDLEPDESARIVLNYKLGDALNEGQIDQISHEMLQDKISEEYADINYHHELFHVNQLLYKGYNGCFPNAKASIIEFELKPLKNEKADVDKSFALRALSAGISDRAVIKRLFDDQLAGEKEFPEAEAIIWEFKDLGDDQYRLITSEYWLDQSDFEAGEFESIVELED
;
A
#
# COMPACT_ATOMS: atom_id res chain seq x y z
N MET A 1 -6.76 21.61 16.09
CA MET A 1 -6.47 22.70 15.13
C MET A 1 -7.48 22.62 13.97
N LYS A 2 -7.84 23.75 13.33
CA LYS A 2 -8.85 23.77 12.25
C LYS A 2 -8.21 24.02 10.88
N PHE A 3 -8.61 23.24 9.88
CA PHE A 3 -8.08 23.30 8.52
C PHE A 3 -9.18 23.32 7.48
N ASN A 4 -8.90 23.95 6.35
CA ASN A 4 -9.62 23.72 5.11
C ASN A 4 -8.80 22.76 4.25
N ILE A 5 -9.41 21.69 3.79
CA ILE A 5 -8.76 20.63 3.03
C ILE A 5 -9.36 20.61 1.63
N THR A 6 -8.50 20.58 0.61
CA THR A 6 -8.92 20.45 -0.78
C THR A 6 -8.23 19.25 -1.41
N ILE A 7 -9.01 18.30 -1.92
CA ILE A 7 -8.49 17.16 -2.69
C ILE A 7 -8.16 17.65 -4.10
N THR A 8 -6.87 17.78 -4.41
CA THR A 8 -6.42 18.28 -5.72
C THR A 8 -6.37 17.17 -6.74
N LYS A 9 -6.12 15.92 -6.31
CA LYS A 9 -6.07 14.74 -7.17
C LYS A 9 -6.27 13.47 -6.35
N ALA A 10 -7.06 12.55 -6.89
CA ALA A 10 -7.12 11.19 -6.40
C ALA A 10 -7.17 10.25 -7.62
N LYS A 11 -6.36 9.20 -7.62
CA LYS A 11 -6.35 8.20 -8.68
C LYS A 11 -5.95 6.84 -8.17
N LEU A 12 -6.45 5.80 -8.84
CA LEU A 12 -6.03 4.42 -8.65
C LEU A 12 -4.90 4.07 -9.62
N VAL A 13 -3.96 3.26 -9.15
CA VAL A 13 -2.89 2.66 -9.94
C VAL A 13 -2.76 1.18 -9.57
N ASP A 14 -2.48 0.32 -10.55
CA ASP A 14 -2.24 -1.09 -10.28
C ASP A 14 -0.88 -1.29 -9.59
N GLU A 15 0.18 -0.67 -10.13
CA GLU A 15 1.49 -0.60 -9.47
C GLU A 15 1.99 0.84 -9.45
N PHE A 16 2.84 1.17 -8.49
CA PHE A 16 3.71 2.33 -8.57
C PHE A 16 5.16 1.85 -8.66
N PRO A 17 5.97 2.47 -9.53
CA PRO A 17 7.33 2.00 -9.82
C PRO A 17 8.24 2.10 -8.59
N GLU A 18 9.32 1.30 -8.59
CA GLU A 18 10.45 1.34 -7.65
C GLU A 18 10.39 0.46 -6.38
N HIS A 19 9.36 -0.38 -6.15
CA HIS A 19 9.39 -1.32 -4.99
C HIS A 19 10.37 -2.49 -5.18
N TRP A 20 10.36 -3.09 -6.37
CA TRP A 20 11.28 -4.18 -6.74
C TRP A 20 12.51 -3.59 -7.43
N SER A 21 13.69 -3.78 -6.84
CA SER A 21 14.96 -3.37 -7.42
C SER A 21 15.49 -4.42 -8.41
N SER A 22 16.47 -4.04 -9.23
CA SER A 22 17.18 -4.99 -10.09
C SER A 22 17.83 -6.13 -9.30
N ASP A 23 18.26 -5.87 -8.06
CA ASP A 23 18.82 -6.92 -7.20
C ASP A 23 17.73 -7.89 -6.73
N ASP A 24 16.55 -7.39 -6.35
CA ASP A 24 15.41 -8.25 -5.99
C ASP A 24 15.04 -9.17 -7.16
N TYR A 25 14.98 -8.64 -8.38
CA TYR A 25 14.67 -9.46 -9.55
C TYR A 25 15.74 -10.53 -9.83
N ARG A 26 17.03 -10.23 -9.61
CA ARG A 26 18.11 -11.22 -9.77
C ARG A 26 18.01 -12.33 -8.72
N GLN A 27 17.78 -11.97 -7.46
CA GLN A 27 17.62 -12.95 -6.38
C GLN A 27 16.36 -13.80 -6.59
N LEU A 28 15.26 -13.21 -7.07
CA LEU A 28 14.07 -13.96 -7.44
C LEU A 28 14.38 -14.92 -8.60
N LEU A 29 15.03 -14.46 -9.68
CA LEU A 29 15.43 -15.35 -10.78
C LEU A 29 16.25 -16.55 -10.29
N GLU A 30 17.21 -16.34 -9.39
CA GLU A 30 17.96 -17.44 -8.76
C GLU A 30 17.05 -18.36 -7.94
N ALA A 31 16.09 -17.82 -7.18
CA ALA A 31 15.11 -18.60 -6.41
C ALA A 31 14.12 -19.38 -7.29
N PHE A 32 13.93 -18.96 -8.54
CA PHE A 32 13.19 -19.66 -9.59
C PHE A 32 14.07 -20.61 -10.42
N ASP A 33 15.29 -20.92 -9.95
CA ASP A 33 16.27 -21.80 -10.61
C ASP A 33 16.67 -21.33 -12.04
N PHE A 34 16.59 -20.04 -12.33
CA PHE A 34 17.02 -19.48 -13.62
C PHE A 34 18.56 -19.42 -13.71
N GLU A 35 19.12 -20.06 -14.74
CA GLU A 35 20.56 -20.06 -14.99
C GLU A 35 21.06 -18.66 -15.43
N ASP A 36 22.20 -18.22 -14.88
CA ASP A 36 22.88 -16.96 -15.26
C ASP A 36 22.05 -15.68 -15.04
N ALA A 37 21.29 -15.61 -13.94
CA ALA A 37 20.57 -14.40 -13.54
C ALA A 37 21.47 -13.13 -13.48
N ALA A 38 22.76 -13.28 -13.20
CA ALA A 38 23.75 -12.20 -13.19
C ALA A 38 24.06 -11.62 -14.59
N GLY A 39 23.93 -12.43 -15.65
CA GLY A 39 24.16 -12.03 -17.04
C GLY A 39 22.99 -11.25 -17.67
N VAL A 40 21.80 -11.31 -17.07
CA VAL A 40 20.60 -10.64 -17.58
C VAL A 40 20.73 -9.11 -17.47
N ALA A 41 20.36 -8.38 -18.52
CA ALA A 41 20.34 -6.91 -18.49
C ALA A 41 19.23 -6.40 -17.55
N ASP A 42 19.48 -5.30 -16.83
CA ASP A 42 18.51 -4.77 -15.85
C ASP A 42 17.12 -4.49 -16.46
N THR A 43 17.07 -4.12 -17.73
CA THR A 43 15.84 -3.85 -18.48
C THR A 43 15.03 -5.10 -18.83
N GLU A 44 15.65 -6.28 -18.79
CA GLU A 44 15.06 -7.57 -19.18
C GLU A 44 14.72 -8.44 -17.97
N LEU A 45 15.20 -8.09 -16.77
CA LEU A 45 15.04 -8.87 -15.54
C LEU A 45 13.59 -9.25 -15.24
N ARG A 46 12.67 -8.29 -15.36
CA ARG A 46 11.25 -8.52 -15.11
C ARG A 46 10.63 -9.50 -16.10
N GLU A 47 10.99 -9.36 -17.38
CA GLU A 47 10.49 -10.25 -18.43
C GLU A 47 11.04 -11.67 -18.25
N MET A 48 12.31 -11.80 -17.89
CA MET A 48 12.92 -13.10 -17.58
C MET A 48 12.30 -13.74 -16.34
N LEU A 49 11.99 -12.95 -15.30
CA LEU A 49 11.31 -13.48 -14.12
C LEU A 49 9.93 -14.03 -14.48
N PHE A 50 9.16 -13.31 -15.28
CA PHE A 50 7.85 -13.78 -15.73
C PHE A 50 7.93 -15.03 -16.61
N LEU A 51 9.00 -15.17 -17.41
CA LEU A 51 9.27 -16.41 -18.14
C LEU A 51 9.53 -17.58 -17.17
N ALA A 52 10.40 -17.40 -16.18
CA ALA A 52 10.70 -18.43 -15.18
C ALA A 52 9.46 -18.83 -14.35
N MET A 53 8.64 -17.86 -13.96
CA MET A 53 7.38 -18.11 -13.26
C MET A 53 6.40 -18.95 -14.09
N SER A 54 6.42 -18.84 -15.42
CA SER A 54 5.46 -19.54 -16.28
C SER A 54 5.62 -21.07 -16.30
N ASP A 55 6.75 -21.58 -15.81
CA ASP A 55 7.02 -23.02 -15.68
C ASP A 55 6.45 -23.63 -14.38
N LEU A 56 5.92 -22.81 -13.47
CA LEU A 56 5.38 -23.22 -12.17
C LEU A 56 3.87 -22.91 -12.06
N GLU A 57 3.18 -23.66 -11.19
CA GLU A 57 1.81 -23.32 -10.83
C GLU A 57 1.76 -22.00 -10.04
N PRO A 58 0.67 -21.21 -10.14
CA PRO A 58 0.55 -19.91 -9.48
C PRO A 58 0.90 -19.91 -7.99
N ASP A 59 0.40 -20.88 -7.22
CA ASP A 59 0.68 -21.00 -5.78
C ASP A 59 2.15 -21.34 -5.48
N GLU A 60 2.82 -22.09 -6.35
CA GLU A 60 4.25 -22.41 -6.20
C GLU A 60 5.10 -21.16 -6.38
N SER A 61 4.82 -20.35 -7.41
CA SER A 61 5.44 -19.04 -7.60
C SER A 61 5.15 -18.09 -6.44
N ALA A 62 3.91 -18.08 -5.94
CA ALA A 62 3.53 -17.26 -4.80
C ALA A 62 4.35 -17.62 -3.55
N ARG A 63 4.52 -18.93 -3.28
CA ARG A 63 5.34 -19.42 -2.17
C ARG A 63 6.79 -18.94 -2.28
N ILE A 64 7.39 -18.99 -3.47
CA ILE A 64 8.77 -18.53 -3.70
C ILE A 64 8.90 -17.03 -3.43
N VAL A 65 8.03 -16.21 -4.01
CA VAL A 65 8.08 -14.75 -3.88
C VAL A 65 7.81 -14.32 -2.42
N LEU A 66 6.83 -14.95 -1.75
CA LEU A 66 6.54 -14.71 -0.34
C LEU A 66 7.72 -15.09 0.55
N ASN A 67 8.35 -16.24 0.30
CA ASN A 67 9.52 -16.66 1.07
C ASN A 67 10.70 -15.70 0.89
N TYR A 68 10.93 -15.20 -0.33
CA TYR A 68 11.94 -14.18 -0.58
C TYR A 68 11.68 -12.90 0.23
N LYS A 69 10.43 -12.41 0.26
CA LYS A 69 10.12 -11.11 0.86
C LYS A 69 9.83 -11.15 2.35
N LEU A 70 9.23 -12.24 2.83
CA LEU A 70 8.66 -12.37 4.18
C LEU A 70 9.19 -13.60 4.94
N GLY A 71 10.15 -14.36 4.40
CA GLY A 71 10.71 -15.56 5.04
C GLY A 71 11.40 -15.32 6.39
N ASP A 72 11.89 -14.10 6.63
CA ASP A 72 12.46 -13.71 7.93
C ASP A 72 11.39 -13.41 9.00
N ALA A 73 10.16 -13.12 8.57
CA ALA A 73 9.06 -12.68 9.43
C ALA A 73 7.97 -13.74 9.61
N LEU A 74 7.73 -14.57 8.59
CA LEU A 74 6.71 -15.60 8.54
C LEU A 74 7.34 -16.97 8.43
N ASN A 75 6.75 -17.96 9.10
CA ASN A 75 7.22 -19.34 9.00
C ASN A 75 6.70 -20.03 7.71
N GLU A 76 7.31 -21.16 7.36
CA GLU A 76 6.96 -21.94 6.15
C GLU A 76 5.46 -22.27 6.06
N GLY A 77 4.83 -22.64 7.17
CA GLY A 77 3.40 -22.96 7.19
C GLY A 77 2.50 -21.76 6.94
N GLN A 78 2.87 -20.57 7.42
CA GLN A 78 2.16 -19.33 7.12
C GLN A 78 2.33 -18.94 5.65
N ILE A 79 3.54 -19.06 5.12
CA ILE A 79 3.83 -18.75 3.71
C ILE A 79 3.06 -19.69 2.78
N ASP A 80 3.05 -21.00 3.08
CA ASP A 80 2.31 -22.00 2.30
C ASP A 80 0.80 -21.73 2.36
N GLN A 81 0.25 -21.36 3.52
CA GLN A 81 -1.15 -20.99 3.62
C GLN A 81 -1.47 -19.75 2.76
N ILE A 82 -0.69 -18.67 2.91
CA ILE A 82 -0.90 -17.42 2.17
C ILE A 82 -0.79 -17.67 0.66
N SER A 83 0.18 -18.47 0.20
CA SER A 83 0.37 -18.71 -1.23
C SER A 83 -0.84 -19.35 -1.91
N HIS A 84 -1.58 -20.20 -1.19
CA HIS A 84 -2.83 -20.79 -1.68
C HIS A 84 -4.01 -19.80 -1.59
N GLU A 85 -4.15 -19.09 -0.46
CA GLU A 85 -5.27 -18.16 -0.24
C GLU A 85 -5.23 -16.96 -1.19
N MET A 86 -4.03 -16.49 -1.57
CA MET A 86 -3.84 -15.40 -2.53
C MET A 86 -4.46 -15.64 -3.91
N LEU A 87 -4.79 -16.88 -4.27
CA LEU A 87 -5.49 -17.18 -5.53
C LEU A 87 -6.98 -16.81 -5.50
N GLN A 88 -7.57 -16.72 -4.31
CA GLN A 88 -9.00 -16.44 -4.15
C GLN A 88 -9.23 -15.04 -3.57
N ASP A 89 -8.44 -14.67 -2.58
CA ASP A 89 -8.67 -13.48 -1.76
C ASP A 89 -7.50 -12.50 -1.87
N LYS A 90 -7.80 -11.22 -1.63
CA LYS A 90 -6.77 -10.17 -1.57
C LYS A 90 -6.12 -10.19 -0.20
N ILE A 91 -5.19 -11.12 0.03
CA ILE A 91 -4.60 -11.33 1.35
C ILE A 91 -3.93 -10.08 1.91
N SER A 92 -3.44 -9.17 1.06
CA SER A 92 -2.96 -7.85 1.52
C SER A 92 -3.99 -7.06 2.34
N GLU A 93 -5.28 -7.21 2.04
CA GLU A 93 -6.41 -6.52 2.66
C GLU A 93 -7.04 -7.32 3.83
N GLU A 94 -6.76 -8.62 3.93
CA GLU A 94 -7.39 -9.54 4.89
C GLU A 94 -6.44 -10.06 5.98
N TYR A 95 -5.13 -9.93 5.78
CA TYR A 95 -4.15 -10.41 6.74
C TYR A 95 -4.24 -9.63 8.05
N ALA A 96 -4.19 -10.35 9.19
CA ALA A 96 -4.47 -9.78 10.50
C ALA A 96 -3.45 -8.72 10.95
N ASP A 97 -2.19 -8.86 10.54
CA ASP A 97 -1.14 -7.91 10.88
C ASP A 97 -0.93 -6.91 9.73
N ILE A 98 -1.37 -5.67 9.97
CA ILE A 98 -1.36 -4.58 9.01
C ILE A 98 0.05 -4.21 8.54
N ASN A 99 1.09 -4.54 9.32
CA ASN A 99 2.47 -4.23 8.93
C ASN A 99 2.91 -5.00 7.67
N TYR A 100 2.28 -6.13 7.36
CA TYR A 100 2.54 -6.88 6.13
C TYR A 100 1.71 -6.40 4.94
N HIS A 101 0.75 -5.49 5.14
CA HIS A 101 -0.15 -5.04 4.09
C HIS A 101 0.61 -4.49 2.87
N HIS A 102 1.66 -3.70 3.08
CA HIS A 102 2.46 -3.14 1.99
C HIS A 102 3.21 -4.22 1.19
N GLU A 103 3.89 -5.13 1.88
CA GLU A 103 4.67 -6.18 1.22
C GLU A 103 3.76 -7.18 0.50
N LEU A 104 2.67 -7.60 1.14
CA LEU A 104 1.67 -8.48 0.52
C LEU A 104 1.03 -7.84 -0.72
N PHE A 105 0.80 -6.53 -0.72
CA PHE A 105 0.32 -5.80 -1.89
C PHE A 105 1.30 -5.91 -3.07
N HIS A 106 2.60 -5.69 -2.83
CA HIS A 106 3.60 -5.74 -3.90
C HIS A 106 3.86 -7.16 -4.42
N VAL A 107 3.79 -8.16 -3.55
CA VAL A 107 3.81 -9.57 -3.95
C VAL A 107 2.58 -9.90 -4.80
N ASN A 108 1.37 -9.48 -4.37
CA ASN A 108 0.15 -9.65 -5.15
C ASN A 108 0.27 -9.01 -6.54
N GLN A 109 0.78 -7.79 -6.65
CA GLN A 109 0.94 -7.11 -7.94
C GLN A 109 1.94 -7.79 -8.88
N LEU A 110 3.05 -8.30 -8.34
CA LEU A 110 4.02 -9.05 -9.14
C LEU A 110 3.39 -10.32 -9.71
N LEU A 111 2.69 -11.09 -8.85
CA LEU A 111 2.03 -12.34 -9.20
C LEU A 111 0.84 -12.14 -10.15
N TYR A 112 0.00 -11.13 -9.90
CA TYR A 112 -1.11 -10.72 -10.76
C TYR A 112 -0.65 -10.52 -12.20
N LYS A 113 0.49 -9.83 -12.37
CA LYS A 113 1.06 -9.53 -13.69
C LYS A 113 1.78 -10.73 -14.31
N GLY A 114 2.52 -11.50 -13.52
CA GLY A 114 3.20 -12.71 -13.99
C GLY A 114 2.23 -13.76 -14.53
N TYR A 115 1.03 -13.88 -13.93
CA TYR A 115 0.01 -14.86 -14.32
C TYR A 115 -1.22 -14.26 -15.00
N ASN A 116 -1.09 -13.08 -15.61
CA ASN A 116 -2.14 -12.44 -16.42
C ASN A 116 -3.53 -12.39 -15.74
N GLY A 117 -3.55 -12.10 -14.44
CA GLY A 117 -4.76 -11.93 -13.65
C GLY A 117 -5.33 -13.18 -12.99
N CYS A 118 -4.52 -14.23 -12.83
CA CYS A 118 -4.92 -15.40 -12.04
C CYS A 118 -5.15 -15.06 -10.55
N PHE A 119 -4.42 -14.08 -10.02
CA PHE A 119 -4.59 -13.55 -8.67
C PHE A 119 -5.64 -12.43 -8.67
N PRO A 120 -6.32 -12.13 -7.55
CA PRO A 120 -7.11 -10.92 -7.40
C PRO A 120 -6.23 -9.67 -7.56
N ASN A 121 -6.74 -8.62 -8.22
CA ASN A 121 -5.99 -7.37 -8.43
C ASN A 121 -6.18 -6.42 -7.25
N ALA A 122 -5.17 -6.28 -6.37
CA ALA A 122 -5.14 -5.20 -5.38
C ALA A 122 -4.66 -3.88 -6.03
N LYS A 123 -5.21 -2.72 -5.66
CA LYS A 123 -4.79 -1.43 -6.23
C LYS A 123 -4.29 -0.47 -5.16
N ALA A 124 -3.48 0.49 -5.59
CA ALA A 124 -3.04 1.60 -4.76
C ALA A 124 -3.77 2.89 -5.14
N SER A 125 -4.02 3.72 -4.15
CA SER A 125 -4.53 5.08 -4.28
C SER A 125 -3.40 6.09 -4.11
N ILE A 126 -3.31 7.02 -5.05
CA ILE A 126 -2.46 8.21 -4.92
C ILE A 126 -3.37 9.41 -4.71
N ILE A 127 -3.22 10.05 -3.55
CA ILE A 127 -4.04 11.20 -3.15
C ILE A 127 -3.12 12.39 -2.93
N GLU A 128 -3.36 13.46 -3.67
CA GLU A 128 -2.74 14.77 -3.47
C GLU A 128 -3.82 15.71 -2.92
N PHE A 129 -3.47 16.44 -1.88
CA PHE A 129 -4.39 17.34 -1.19
C PHE A 129 -3.65 18.57 -0.65
N GLU A 130 -4.41 19.64 -0.47
CA GLU A 130 -3.97 20.87 0.17
C GLU A 130 -4.57 20.95 1.58
N LEU A 131 -3.77 21.33 2.58
CA LEU A 131 -4.18 21.43 3.98
C LEU A 131 -3.90 22.84 4.51
N LYS A 132 -4.85 23.75 4.36
CA LYS A 132 -4.70 25.15 4.76
C LYS A 132 -5.18 25.40 6.19
N PRO A 133 -4.33 25.88 7.11
CA PRO A 133 -4.77 26.19 8.46
C PRO A 133 -5.67 27.43 8.45
N LEU A 134 -6.83 27.35 9.12
CA LEU A 134 -7.80 28.46 9.20
C LEU A 134 -7.37 29.58 10.15
N LYS A 135 -6.33 29.31 10.96
CA LYS A 135 -5.60 30.29 11.77
C LYS A 135 -4.12 30.20 11.38
N ASN A 136 -3.32 31.22 11.66
CA ASN A 136 -1.87 31.19 11.44
C ASN A 136 -1.16 30.25 12.45
N GLU A 137 -1.54 28.98 12.45
CA GLU A 137 -0.97 27.90 13.26
C GLU A 137 -0.14 27.03 12.32
N LYS A 138 1.12 26.75 12.69
CA LYS A 138 1.92 25.74 12.02
C LYS A 138 1.67 24.40 12.69
N ALA A 139 1.30 23.39 11.90
CA ALA A 139 1.22 22.01 12.33
C ALA A 139 2.39 21.23 11.72
N ASP A 140 2.95 20.31 12.49
CA ASP A 140 3.79 19.25 11.92
C ASP A 140 2.85 18.18 11.38
N VAL A 141 2.90 17.94 10.08
CA VAL A 141 1.95 17.05 9.39
C VAL A 141 2.66 15.73 9.16
N ASP A 142 2.34 14.74 9.98
CA ASP A 142 2.74 13.34 9.78
C ASP A 142 1.59 12.51 9.17
N LYS A 143 1.82 11.20 9.00
CA LYS A 143 0.82 10.28 8.44
C LYS A 143 -0.45 10.22 9.29
N SER A 144 -0.33 10.15 10.61
CA SER A 144 -1.47 10.09 11.51
C SER A 144 -2.32 11.36 11.41
N PHE A 145 -1.65 12.51 11.36
CA PHE A 145 -2.26 13.81 11.19
C PHE A 145 -3.01 13.91 9.86
N ALA A 146 -2.38 13.47 8.78
CA ALA A 146 -2.99 13.46 7.45
C ALA A 146 -4.27 12.62 7.42
N LEU A 147 -4.27 11.42 8.02
CA LEU A 147 -5.46 10.57 8.10
C LEU A 147 -6.57 11.21 8.93
N ARG A 148 -6.25 11.77 10.10
CA ARG A 148 -7.20 12.52 10.93
C ARG A 148 -7.82 13.69 10.17
N ALA A 149 -6.99 14.45 9.46
CA ALA A 149 -7.43 15.58 8.65
C ALA A 149 -8.42 15.13 7.57
N LEU A 150 -8.05 14.11 6.78
CA LEU A 150 -8.87 13.60 5.68
C LEU A 150 -10.17 12.91 6.15
N SER A 151 -10.20 12.38 7.38
CA SER A 151 -11.35 11.66 7.93
C SER A 151 -12.66 12.47 7.90
N ALA A 152 -12.58 13.80 7.98
CA ALA A 152 -13.75 14.67 7.95
C ALA A 152 -14.45 14.69 6.57
N GLY A 153 -13.73 14.38 5.49
CA GLY A 153 -14.23 14.44 4.12
C GLY A 153 -14.56 13.10 3.48
N ILE A 154 -14.34 11.99 4.20
CA ILE A 154 -14.58 10.63 3.70
C ILE A 154 -15.86 10.05 4.29
N SER A 155 -16.52 9.17 3.56
CA SER A 155 -17.78 8.56 3.96
C SER A 155 -17.62 7.67 5.18
N ASP A 156 -18.64 7.62 6.05
CA ASP A 156 -18.67 6.71 7.22
C ASP A 156 -18.65 5.21 6.84
N ARG A 157 -18.81 4.91 5.55
CA ARG A 157 -18.67 3.56 5.00
C ARG A 157 -17.21 3.15 4.75
N ALA A 158 -16.30 4.12 4.66
CA ALA A 158 -14.89 3.88 4.43
C ALA A 158 -14.35 2.90 5.48
N VAL A 159 -13.54 1.93 5.04
CA VAL A 159 -13.00 0.88 5.93
C VAL A 159 -12.22 1.51 7.09
N ILE A 160 -11.39 2.50 6.79
CA ILE A 160 -10.55 3.16 7.78
C ILE A 160 -11.35 3.79 8.92
N LYS A 161 -12.51 4.40 8.64
CA LYS A 161 -13.42 4.93 9.67
C LYS A 161 -13.99 3.83 10.55
N ARG A 162 -14.41 2.71 9.94
CA ARG A 162 -15.02 1.61 10.68
C ARG A 162 -14.04 0.91 11.62
N LEU A 163 -12.74 0.90 11.29
CA LEU A 163 -11.72 0.21 12.06
C LEU A 163 -10.97 1.12 13.04
N PHE A 164 -10.85 2.41 12.75
CA PHE A 164 -9.97 3.35 13.48
C PHE A 164 -10.68 4.64 13.92
N ASP A 165 -11.99 4.59 14.22
CA ASP A 165 -12.79 5.76 14.60
C ASP A 165 -12.16 6.56 15.75
N ASP A 166 -11.82 5.88 16.87
CA ASP A 166 -11.19 6.51 18.04
C ASP A 166 -9.84 7.17 17.69
N GLN A 167 -9.02 6.51 16.86
CA GLN A 167 -7.72 7.02 16.43
C GLN A 167 -7.86 8.23 15.48
N LEU A 168 -8.85 8.21 14.59
CA LEU A 168 -9.16 9.31 13.67
C LEU A 168 -9.76 10.51 14.42
N ALA A 169 -10.51 10.25 15.50
CA ALA A 169 -11.02 11.28 16.41
C ALA A 169 -9.93 11.90 17.31
N GLY A 170 -8.75 11.29 17.38
CA GLY A 170 -7.66 11.73 18.27
C GLY A 170 -7.82 11.29 19.72
N GLU A 171 -8.72 10.33 19.99
CA GLU A 171 -8.93 9.76 21.32
C GLU A 171 -7.88 8.72 21.71
N LYS A 172 -7.15 8.18 20.71
CA LYS A 172 -6.09 7.17 20.85
C LYS A 172 -4.92 7.44 19.93
N GLU A 173 -3.74 6.97 20.35
CA GLU A 173 -2.55 6.83 19.52
C GLU A 173 -2.89 6.10 18.21
N PHE A 174 -2.28 6.55 17.11
CA PHE A 174 -2.54 5.98 15.79
C PHE A 174 -1.26 5.43 15.12
N PRO A 175 -0.56 4.47 15.73
CA PRO A 175 0.67 3.89 15.17
C PRO A 175 0.42 3.15 13.84
N GLU A 176 -0.79 2.62 13.62
CA GLU A 176 -1.16 1.93 12.38
C GLU A 176 -1.14 2.85 11.16
N ALA A 177 -1.18 4.18 11.34
CA ALA A 177 -1.03 5.16 10.27
C ALA A 177 0.25 4.93 9.44
N GLU A 178 1.31 4.43 10.07
CA GLU A 178 2.58 4.09 9.40
C GLU A 178 2.44 2.96 8.39
N ALA A 179 1.57 1.99 8.66
CA ALA A 179 1.29 0.86 7.79
C ALA A 179 0.17 1.15 6.78
N ILE A 180 -0.76 2.05 7.12
CA ILE A 180 -1.85 2.51 6.23
C ILE A 180 -1.28 3.40 5.13
N ILE A 181 -0.50 4.43 5.46
CA ILE A 181 0.14 5.29 4.46
C ILE A 181 1.55 4.76 4.16
N TRP A 182 1.74 4.24 2.96
CA TRP A 182 3.02 3.65 2.53
C TRP A 182 4.05 4.71 2.18
N GLU A 183 3.63 5.77 1.48
CA GLU A 183 4.46 6.94 1.17
C GLU A 183 3.73 8.19 1.59
N PHE A 184 4.42 9.10 2.29
CA PHE A 184 3.92 10.43 2.62
C PHE A 184 4.98 11.46 2.24
N LYS A 185 4.59 12.48 1.47
CA LYS A 185 5.49 13.54 0.99
C LYS A 185 4.83 14.90 1.15
N ASP A 186 5.57 15.80 1.79
CA ASP A 186 5.33 17.24 1.76
C ASP A 186 5.83 17.78 0.41
N LEU A 187 4.93 18.40 -0.36
CA LEU A 187 5.22 18.99 -1.66
C LEU A 187 5.51 20.50 -1.56
N GLY A 188 5.43 21.08 -0.37
CA GLY A 188 5.52 22.52 -0.12
C GLY A 188 4.17 23.24 -0.31
N ASP A 189 4.12 24.49 0.16
CA ASP A 189 2.95 25.37 0.02
C ASP A 189 1.64 24.73 0.53
N ASP A 190 1.70 24.06 1.68
CA ASP A 190 0.59 23.33 2.32
C ASP A 190 0.01 22.17 1.46
N GLN A 191 0.77 21.69 0.46
CA GLN A 191 0.40 20.56 -0.39
C GLN A 191 1.10 19.28 0.02
N TYR A 192 0.34 18.18 0.02
CA TYR A 192 0.81 16.88 0.45
C TYR A 192 0.40 15.81 -0.54
N ARG A 193 1.19 14.75 -0.59
CA ARG A 193 0.86 13.51 -1.30
C ARG A 193 0.97 12.33 -0.37
N LEU A 194 -0.03 11.47 -0.40
CA LEU A 194 0.03 10.15 0.21
C LEU A 194 -0.20 9.06 -0.84
N ILE A 195 0.39 7.89 -0.58
CA ILE A 195 0.13 6.64 -1.30
C ILE A 195 -0.33 5.60 -0.28
N THR A 196 -1.44 4.93 -0.59
CA THR A 196 -2.04 3.88 0.26
C THR A 196 -2.75 2.84 -0.61
N SER A 197 -3.36 1.83 0.01
CA SER A 197 -4.21 0.85 -0.67
C SER A 197 -5.58 1.44 -1.03
N GLU A 198 -6.14 1.01 -2.16
CA GLU A 198 -7.56 1.23 -2.51
C GLU A 198 -8.48 0.79 -1.35
N TYR A 199 -8.10 -0.27 -0.63
CA TYR A 199 -8.83 -0.78 0.53
C TYR A 199 -8.98 0.24 1.67
N TRP A 200 -7.94 1.04 1.92
CA TRP A 200 -7.93 1.99 3.03
C TRP A 200 -8.64 3.29 2.67
N LEU A 201 -8.33 3.80 1.48
CA LEU A 201 -8.82 5.09 1.03
C LEU A 201 -8.68 5.22 -0.48
N ASP A 202 -9.76 5.54 -1.18
CA ASP A 202 -9.75 5.90 -2.59
C ASP A 202 -10.55 7.18 -2.89
N GLN A 203 -10.65 7.53 -4.18
CA GLN A 203 -11.39 8.73 -4.62
C GLN A 203 -12.89 8.66 -4.29
N SER A 204 -13.48 7.47 -4.35
CA SER A 204 -14.91 7.23 -4.12
C SER A 204 -15.32 7.35 -2.65
N ASP A 205 -14.37 7.24 -1.74
CA ASP A 205 -14.61 7.48 -0.31
C ASP A 205 -14.86 8.96 -0.01
N PHE A 206 -14.34 9.90 -0.79
CA PHE A 206 -14.52 11.33 -0.54
C PHE A 206 -15.92 11.81 -0.93
N GLU A 207 -16.64 12.40 0.04
CA GLU A 207 -17.99 12.95 -0.18
C GLU A 207 -17.97 14.36 -0.78
N ALA A 208 -16.85 15.07 -0.63
CA ALA A 208 -16.61 16.40 -1.18
C ALA A 208 -15.14 16.59 -1.56
N GLY A 209 -14.88 17.40 -2.59
CA GLY A 209 -13.52 17.78 -2.98
C GLY A 209 -12.89 18.87 -2.11
N GLU A 210 -13.69 19.58 -1.30
CA GLU A 210 -13.25 20.59 -0.35
C GLU A 210 -14.09 20.49 0.92
N PHE A 211 -13.47 20.50 2.10
CA PHE A 211 -14.13 20.35 3.39
C PHE A 211 -13.31 20.93 4.54
N GLU A 212 -13.99 21.33 5.62
CA GLU A 212 -13.33 21.73 6.86
C GLU A 212 -13.08 20.51 7.76
N SER A 213 -11.93 20.49 8.44
CA SER A 213 -11.58 19.46 9.39
C SER A 213 -11.05 20.06 10.69
N ILE A 214 -11.32 19.38 11.80
CA ILE A 214 -10.77 19.68 13.11
C ILE A 214 -9.88 18.51 13.49
N VAL A 215 -8.57 18.74 13.52
CA VAL A 215 -7.60 17.72 13.94
C VAL A 215 -7.28 17.92 15.41
N GLU A 216 -7.63 16.94 16.24
CA GLU A 216 -7.21 16.89 17.64
C GLU A 216 -5.86 16.17 17.73
N LEU A 217 -4.93 16.79 18.45
CA LEU A 217 -3.64 16.20 18.81
C LEU A 217 -3.81 15.67 20.23
N GLU A 218 -3.24 14.50 20.49
CA GLU A 218 -3.22 13.94 21.83
C GLU A 218 -2.46 14.88 22.80
N ASP A 219 -2.91 14.94 24.06
CA ASP A 219 -2.24 15.67 25.14
C ASP A 219 -0.99 14.94 25.67
#